data_AF-A0A3D4N7H8-F1
#
_entry.id   AF-A0A3D4N7H8-F1
#
_cell.length_a   1.000
_cell.length_b   1.000
_cell.length_c   1.000
_cell.angle_alpha   90.00
_cell.angle_beta   90.00
_cell.angle_gamma   90.00
#
_symmetry.space_group_name_H-M   'P 1'
#
loop_
_entity.id
_entity.type
_entity.pdbx_description
1 polymer ?
#
loop_
_entity_poly.entity_id
_entity_poly.type
_entity_poly.pdbx_seq_one_letter_code
_entity_poly.pdbx_strand_id
1 'polypeptide(L)'
;MSGLNALPNIPWQERPAGNSEIIWRYSANPIIPRDLIPSSNSIFNSAVVPFKGKFAGVFRCDNKKREMNLHRGFSDNGYDWKLEDAPIDWQCDDPEIGKYQYRYDPRVVWLEDRYYVTWCNGYHGPTIGIGYTYDFEKFNFLENALLPFNRNGVLFPRKINGKYVMLSRPSDNGHTPFGDIYISQSPDMIHWGEHRFVMGTKGGWQSTKVGAGPVPIETPEGWLLFYHGVLTSCNGFVYSYGAALLDLEQPWKVIYRGGPYLMSPQSLYECVGDTPNVAFPCASLYDEPTGRIAIYYGGADTVTGLAFCKLNDILDFVKTNNDL
;
A
#
# COMPACT_ATOMS: atom_id res chain seq x y z
N MET A 1 14.33 -0.73 -24.67
CA MET A 1 14.70 -2.01 -24.04
C MET A 1 15.08 -1.71 -22.60
N SER A 2 14.11 -1.58 -21.70
CA SER A 2 14.39 -1.54 -20.26
C SER A 2 14.79 -2.95 -19.85
N GLY A 3 15.99 -3.12 -19.30
CA GLY A 3 16.37 -4.38 -18.67
C GLY A 3 15.38 -4.71 -17.56
N LEU A 4 15.16 -6.01 -17.32
CA LEU A 4 14.34 -6.49 -16.20
C LEU A 4 14.72 -5.72 -14.91
N ASN A 5 13.72 -5.33 -14.12
CA ASN A 5 13.94 -4.68 -12.83
C ASN A 5 14.42 -5.74 -11.82
N ALA A 6 15.72 -6.02 -11.84
CA ALA A 6 16.37 -6.95 -10.94
C ALA A 6 16.55 -6.34 -9.54
N LEU A 7 16.18 -7.11 -8.52
CA LEU A 7 16.37 -6.77 -7.11
C LEU A 7 16.98 -7.98 -6.38
N PRO A 8 18.26 -8.31 -6.66
CA PRO A 8 18.88 -9.54 -6.16
C PRO A 8 18.93 -9.61 -4.63
N ASN A 9 18.99 -8.44 -3.97
CA ASN A 9 19.00 -8.27 -2.51
C ASN A 9 17.59 -8.10 -1.91
N ILE A 10 16.52 -8.43 -2.62
CA ILE A 10 15.15 -8.44 -2.08
C ILE A 10 15.11 -9.23 -0.76
N PRO A 11 14.46 -8.72 0.31
CA PRO A 11 14.22 -9.51 1.51
C PRO A 11 13.45 -10.78 1.13
N TRP A 12 13.97 -11.93 1.49
CA TRP A 12 13.40 -13.22 1.12
C TRP A 12 13.64 -14.31 2.15
N GLN A 13 12.60 -15.12 2.38
CA GLN A 13 12.68 -16.41 3.06
C GLN A 13 11.94 -17.44 2.22
N GLU A 14 12.55 -18.60 1.98
CA GLU A 14 11.89 -19.69 1.25
C GLU A 14 10.62 -20.16 1.96
N ARG A 15 9.64 -20.61 1.17
CA ARG A 15 8.40 -21.17 1.70
C ARG A 15 8.73 -22.35 2.61
N PRO A 16 8.23 -22.39 3.87
CA PRO A 16 8.45 -23.53 4.74
C PRO A 16 7.96 -24.83 4.11
N ALA A 17 8.72 -25.91 4.29
CA ALA A 17 8.35 -27.23 3.76
C ALA A 17 6.96 -27.64 4.30
N GLY A 18 6.09 -28.10 3.39
CA GLY A 18 4.71 -28.49 3.73
C GLY A 18 3.72 -27.34 3.89
N ASN A 19 4.13 -26.08 3.72
CA ASN A 19 3.20 -24.94 3.72
C ASN A 19 2.46 -24.85 2.37
N SER A 20 1.13 -24.95 2.42
CA SER A 20 0.23 -24.87 1.26
C SER A 20 -0.24 -23.45 0.91
N GLU A 21 0.05 -22.46 1.76
CA GLU A 21 -0.35 -21.07 1.53
C GLU A 21 0.42 -20.47 0.34
N ILE A 22 -0.29 -19.70 -0.50
CA ILE A 22 0.28 -19.00 -1.65
C ILE A 22 1.17 -17.83 -1.19
N ILE A 23 0.76 -17.15 -0.11
CA ILE A 23 1.54 -16.15 0.60
C ILE A 23 1.94 -16.73 1.96
N TRP A 24 3.23 -16.75 2.26
CA TRP A 24 3.71 -17.16 3.58
C TRP A 24 4.34 -15.99 4.33
N ARG A 25 4.12 -15.95 5.65
CA ARG A 25 4.67 -14.94 6.55
C ARG A 25 6.16 -15.16 6.76
N TYR A 26 6.90 -14.08 6.99
CA TYR A 26 8.25 -14.15 7.53
C TYR A 26 8.23 -14.74 8.95
N SER A 27 9.09 -15.72 9.20
CA SER A 27 9.08 -16.48 10.46
C SER A 27 9.43 -15.66 11.70
N ALA A 28 10.07 -14.51 11.54
CA ALA A 28 10.45 -13.61 12.64
C ALA A 28 9.66 -12.29 12.62
N ASN A 29 8.43 -12.30 12.08
CA ASN A 29 7.53 -11.16 12.22
C ASN A 29 7.20 -10.85 13.69
N PRO A 30 6.93 -9.58 14.02
CA PRO A 30 6.99 -8.40 13.15
C PRO A 30 8.43 -7.88 12.95
N ILE A 31 8.71 -7.27 11.78
CA ILE A 31 10.03 -6.71 11.46
C ILE A 31 10.23 -5.28 11.97
N ILE A 32 9.14 -4.52 12.15
CA ILE A 32 9.16 -3.21 12.77
C ILE A 32 8.25 -3.28 14.00
N PRO A 33 8.81 -3.26 15.22
CA PRO A 33 8.03 -3.23 16.44
C PRO A 33 7.38 -1.86 16.63
N ARG A 34 6.36 -1.81 17.50
CA ARG A 34 5.53 -0.62 17.71
C ARG A 34 6.29 0.57 18.32
N ASP A 35 7.39 0.29 19.01
CA ASP A 35 8.20 1.19 19.84
C ASP A 35 9.63 1.37 19.28
N LEU A 36 9.82 1.18 17.97
CA LEU A 36 11.14 1.30 17.32
C LEU A 36 11.77 2.69 17.48
N ILE A 37 10.95 3.77 17.52
CA ILE A 37 11.42 5.14 17.74
C ILE A 37 10.84 5.72 19.05
N PRO A 38 11.55 6.63 19.73
CA PRO A 38 11.13 7.14 21.05
C PRO A 38 9.72 7.72 21.11
N SER A 39 9.27 8.37 20.03
CA SER A 39 7.95 9.01 19.96
C SER A 39 6.80 8.05 19.63
N SER A 40 7.09 6.83 19.13
CA SER A 40 6.05 5.96 18.57
C SER A 40 5.20 5.30 19.64
N ASN A 41 3.90 5.26 19.36
CA ASN A 41 2.96 4.30 19.94
C ASN A 41 2.86 3.05 19.06
N SER A 42 2.76 3.24 17.75
CA SER A 42 2.67 2.16 16.75
C SER A 42 3.23 2.58 15.39
N ILE A 43 3.80 1.61 14.65
CA ILE A 43 4.40 1.80 13.32
C ILE A 43 3.95 0.68 12.40
N PHE A 44 3.12 1.02 11.42
CA PHE A 44 2.40 0.08 10.55
C PHE A 44 2.04 0.75 9.22
N ASN A 45 1.44 0.02 8.28
CA ASN A 45 0.98 0.56 7.00
C ASN A 45 2.04 1.36 6.23
N SER A 46 3.28 0.86 6.19
CA SER A 46 4.44 1.57 5.67
C SER A 46 4.71 1.30 4.19
N ALA A 47 5.30 2.28 3.51
CA ALA A 47 5.71 2.20 2.11
C ALA A 47 7.22 2.02 1.98
N VAL A 48 7.65 1.08 1.13
CA VAL A 48 9.06 0.70 0.95
C VAL A 48 9.37 0.60 -0.55
N VAL A 49 10.55 1.11 -0.95
CA VAL A 49 11.06 1.01 -2.32
C VAL A 49 12.57 0.73 -2.35
N PRO A 50 13.10 0.14 -3.44
CA PRO A 50 14.54 0.12 -3.68
C PRO A 50 15.08 1.53 -3.87
N PHE A 51 16.21 1.83 -3.23
CA PHE A 51 16.86 3.14 -3.30
C PHE A 51 18.37 3.00 -3.11
N LYS A 52 19.15 3.48 -4.10
CA LYS A 52 20.63 3.48 -4.07
C LYS A 52 21.25 2.11 -3.72
N GLY A 53 20.72 1.03 -4.30
CA GLY A 53 21.17 -0.35 -4.06
C GLY A 53 20.74 -0.95 -2.71
N LYS A 54 19.96 -0.21 -1.93
CA LYS A 54 19.41 -0.57 -0.62
C LYS A 54 17.91 -0.26 -0.61
N PHE A 55 17.33 0.07 0.55
CA PHE A 55 15.91 0.37 0.70
C PHE A 55 15.68 1.70 1.43
N ALA A 56 14.68 2.43 0.97
CA ALA A 56 14.14 3.60 1.65
C ALA A 56 12.63 3.45 1.80
N GLY A 57 12.03 4.21 2.71
CA GLY A 57 10.59 4.14 2.92
C GLY A 57 10.00 5.36 3.61
N VAL A 58 8.66 5.41 3.56
CA VAL A 58 7.82 6.36 4.27
C VAL A 58 6.89 5.57 5.17
N PHE A 59 6.98 5.79 6.48
CA PHE A 59 6.39 4.99 7.52
C PHE A 59 5.30 5.78 8.21
N ARG A 60 4.10 5.22 8.34
CA ARG A 60 3.10 5.78 9.24
C ARG A 60 3.54 5.47 10.66
N CYS A 61 3.64 6.52 11.48
CA CYS A 61 3.82 6.41 12.91
C CYS A 61 2.68 7.16 13.60
N ASP A 62 1.96 6.44 14.44
CA ASP A 62 1.05 7.06 15.39
C ASP A 62 1.87 7.33 16.66
N ASN A 63 1.99 8.59 17.07
CA ASN A 63 2.78 8.94 18.26
C ASN A 63 2.04 8.60 19.56
N LYS A 64 2.66 8.84 20.72
CA LYS A 64 2.06 8.61 22.05
C LYS A 64 0.81 9.46 22.37
N LYS A 65 0.46 10.44 21.53
CA LYS A 65 -0.81 11.19 21.56
C LYS A 65 -1.86 10.66 20.57
N ARG A 66 -1.54 9.58 19.83
CA ARG A 66 -2.33 9.03 18.73
C ARG A 66 -2.47 9.99 17.53
N GLU A 67 -1.56 10.95 17.40
CA GLU A 67 -1.46 11.77 16.20
C GLU A 67 -0.77 10.95 15.11
N MET A 68 -1.39 10.87 13.93
CA MET A 68 -0.90 10.07 12.80
C MET A 68 -0.02 10.93 11.89
N ASN A 69 1.25 10.56 11.73
CA ASN A 69 2.16 11.27 10.83
C ASN A 69 3.10 10.32 10.08
N LEU A 70 3.87 10.88 9.15
CA LEU A 70 4.77 10.14 8.26
C LEU A 70 6.23 10.41 8.61
N HIS A 71 7.03 9.34 8.68
CA HIS A 71 8.44 9.36 9.00
C HIS A 71 9.23 8.72 7.86
N ARG A 72 10.43 9.21 7.60
CA ARG A 72 11.36 8.58 6.65
C ARG A 72 12.16 7.48 7.35
N GLY A 73 12.58 6.47 6.59
CA GLY A 73 13.47 5.45 7.10
C GLY A 73 14.28 4.77 6.01
N PHE A 74 15.38 4.13 6.42
CA PHE A 74 16.30 3.42 5.53
C PHE A 74 16.63 2.04 6.09
N SER A 75 16.91 1.12 5.18
CA SER A 75 17.37 -0.24 5.51
C SER A 75 18.37 -0.74 4.49
N ASP A 76 19.39 -1.45 4.97
CA ASP A 76 20.40 -2.08 4.12
C ASP A 76 19.90 -3.39 3.51
N ASN A 77 18.94 -4.06 4.17
CA ASN A 77 18.49 -5.42 3.84
C ASN A 77 16.96 -5.57 3.72
N GLY A 78 16.19 -4.52 4.00
CA GLY A 78 14.73 -4.52 3.95
C GLY A 78 14.05 -5.09 5.20
N TYR A 79 14.81 -5.61 6.16
CA TYR A 79 14.32 -6.15 7.44
C TYR A 79 14.57 -5.18 8.59
N ASP A 80 15.83 -4.73 8.72
CA ASP A 80 16.28 -3.89 9.82
C ASP A 80 16.18 -2.43 9.42
N TRP A 81 15.24 -1.71 10.03
CA TRP A 81 14.92 -0.33 9.66
C TRP A 81 15.47 0.67 10.68
N LYS A 82 16.02 1.77 10.16
CA LYS A 82 16.34 2.97 10.93
C LYS A 82 15.40 4.08 10.50
N LEU A 83 14.55 4.53 11.43
CA LEU A 83 13.58 5.60 11.20
C LEU A 83 14.05 6.89 11.88
N GLU A 84 13.72 8.02 11.26
CA GLU A 84 13.84 9.33 11.89
C GLU A 84 12.73 9.50 12.95
N ASP A 85 13.07 9.99 14.14
CA ASP A 85 12.06 10.21 15.20
C ASP A 85 11.18 11.42 14.91
N ALA A 86 11.71 12.43 14.22
CA ALA A 86 10.92 13.55 13.73
C ALA A 86 10.10 13.15 12.48
N PRO A 87 8.85 13.63 12.35
CA PRO A 87 8.08 13.42 11.13
C PRO A 87 8.72 14.17 9.95
N ILE A 88 8.38 13.74 8.74
CA ILE A 88 8.80 14.38 7.50
C ILE A 88 8.30 15.83 7.47
N ASP A 89 9.23 16.75 7.22
CA ASP A 89 8.94 18.16 6.94
C ASP A 89 8.62 18.35 5.45
N TRP A 90 7.33 18.54 5.15
CA TRP A 90 6.83 18.69 3.79
C TRP A 90 6.91 20.14 3.35
N GLN A 91 7.77 20.43 2.37
CA GLN A 91 7.89 21.74 1.74
C GLN A 91 6.63 21.99 0.89
N CYS A 92 5.86 23.03 1.24
CA CYS A 92 4.62 23.38 0.59
C CYS A 92 4.51 24.91 0.52
N ASP A 93 4.43 25.46 -0.70
CA ASP A 93 4.36 26.90 -0.91
C ASP A 93 2.96 27.48 -0.63
N ASP A 94 1.92 26.64 -0.67
CA ASP A 94 0.54 27.04 -0.39
C ASP A 94 0.18 26.81 1.10
N PRO A 95 0.01 27.89 1.89
CA PRO A 95 -0.32 27.77 3.30
C PRO A 95 -1.72 27.19 3.58
N GLU A 96 -2.64 27.21 2.61
CA GLU A 96 -3.99 26.66 2.76
C GLU A 96 -3.97 25.14 2.90
N ILE A 97 -3.18 24.46 2.06
CA ILE A 97 -3.05 23.00 2.08
C ILE A 97 -1.84 22.51 2.88
N GLY A 98 -0.84 23.37 3.12
CA GLY A 98 0.38 23.03 3.86
C GLY A 98 0.16 22.77 5.36
N LYS A 99 -0.95 23.25 5.94
CA LYS A 99 -1.26 23.08 7.35
C LYS A 99 -1.51 21.60 7.70
N TYR A 100 -0.66 21.06 8.56
CA TYR A 100 -0.80 19.70 9.07
C TYR A 100 -2.09 19.51 9.89
N GLN A 101 -2.83 18.43 9.59
CA GLN A 101 -3.93 17.90 10.42
C GLN A 101 -3.62 16.46 10.84
N TYR A 102 -3.41 15.57 9.87
CA TYR A 102 -2.91 14.20 10.03
C TYR A 102 -2.45 13.66 8.68
N ARG A 103 -1.55 12.68 8.70
CA ARG A 103 -1.00 12.02 7.51
C ARG A 103 -0.75 10.54 7.77
N TYR A 104 -1.36 9.64 6.99
CA TYR A 104 -1.23 8.20 7.24
C TYR A 104 -1.39 7.35 5.98
N ASP A 105 -1.10 6.05 6.09
CA ASP A 105 -1.25 5.05 5.02
C ASP A 105 -0.49 5.41 3.72
N PRO A 106 0.81 5.76 3.78
CA PRO A 106 1.59 6.15 2.62
C PRO A 106 1.74 5.01 1.60
N ARG A 107 1.83 5.36 0.32
CA ARG A 107 2.38 4.55 -0.78
C ARG A 107 3.47 5.34 -1.48
N VAL A 108 4.49 4.66 -1.96
CA VAL A 108 5.65 5.28 -2.64
C VAL A 108 5.91 4.53 -3.93
N VAL A 109 6.12 5.28 -5.02
CA VAL A 109 6.44 4.72 -6.33
C VAL A 109 7.50 5.54 -7.03
N TRP A 110 8.48 4.88 -7.65
CA TRP A 110 9.35 5.53 -8.63
C TRP A 110 8.57 5.73 -9.92
N LEU A 111 8.52 6.97 -10.40
CA LEU A 111 7.79 7.32 -11.62
C LEU A 111 8.56 8.40 -12.35
N GLU A 112 9.01 8.06 -13.57
CA GLU A 112 9.81 8.91 -14.45
C GLU A 112 11.17 9.27 -13.84
N ASP A 113 11.25 10.33 -13.04
CA ASP A 113 12.49 10.93 -12.54
C ASP A 113 12.59 11.01 -11.00
N ARG A 114 11.51 10.67 -10.29
CA ARG A 114 11.41 10.87 -8.84
C ARG A 114 10.53 9.83 -8.15
N TYR A 115 10.59 9.81 -6.82
CA TYR A 115 9.69 9.04 -6.00
C TYR A 115 8.48 9.88 -5.63
N TYR A 116 7.31 9.48 -6.11
CA TYR A 116 6.04 10.06 -5.66
C TYR A 116 5.55 9.34 -4.40
N VAL A 117 4.95 10.11 -3.52
CA VAL A 117 4.33 9.64 -2.28
C VAL A 117 2.87 10.06 -2.29
N THR A 118 1.97 9.10 -2.13
CA THR A 118 0.56 9.35 -1.87
C THR A 118 0.21 8.91 -0.46
N TRP A 119 -0.64 9.66 0.24
CA TRP A 119 -1.07 9.31 1.59
C TRP A 119 -2.48 9.82 1.86
N CYS A 120 -3.12 9.31 2.91
CA CYS A 120 -4.34 9.92 3.42
C CYS A 120 -3.99 11.20 4.19
N ASN A 121 -4.32 12.35 3.61
CA ASN A 121 -4.07 13.68 4.13
C ASN A 121 -5.35 14.25 4.77
N GLY A 122 -5.22 14.92 5.91
CA GLY A 122 -6.33 15.64 6.53
C GLY A 122 -6.51 17.03 5.93
N TYR A 123 -7.66 17.29 5.30
CA TYR A 123 -8.06 18.60 4.79
C TYR A 123 -9.59 18.73 4.83
N HIS A 124 -10.14 19.21 5.96
CA HIS A 124 -11.60 19.24 6.23
C HIS A 124 -12.29 17.86 6.11
N GLY A 125 -11.50 16.80 6.21
CA GLY A 125 -11.87 15.41 5.92
C GLY A 125 -10.69 14.64 5.32
N PRO A 126 -10.69 13.30 5.36
CA PRO A 126 -9.66 12.51 4.67
C PRO A 126 -9.70 12.72 3.17
N THR A 127 -8.57 13.05 2.57
CA THR A 127 -8.34 13.04 1.12
C THR A 127 -6.98 12.44 0.78
N ILE A 128 -6.58 12.46 -0.49
CA ILE A 128 -5.30 11.94 -0.96
C ILE A 128 -4.33 13.12 -1.18
N GLY A 129 -3.32 13.22 -0.31
CA GLY A 129 -2.19 14.11 -0.53
C GLY A 129 -1.23 13.49 -1.55
N ILE A 130 -0.61 14.32 -2.39
CA ILE A 130 0.47 13.92 -3.29
C ILE A 130 1.70 14.77 -3.03
N GLY A 131 2.84 14.13 -2.96
CA GLY A 131 4.12 14.80 -2.91
C GLY A 131 5.21 13.96 -3.54
N TYR A 132 6.43 14.47 -3.53
CA TYR A 132 7.56 13.76 -4.12
C TYR A 132 8.87 14.05 -3.40
N THR A 133 9.82 13.14 -3.60
CA THR A 133 11.21 13.27 -3.20
C THR A 133 12.13 12.68 -4.26
N TYR A 134 13.35 13.20 -4.35
CA TYR A 134 14.41 12.59 -5.15
C TYR A 134 15.36 11.74 -4.29
N ASP A 135 15.43 12.03 -2.98
CA ASP A 135 16.51 11.59 -2.12
C ASP A 135 16.08 11.03 -0.75
N PHE A 136 14.77 11.10 -0.43
CA PHE A 136 14.21 10.79 0.89
C PHE A 136 14.76 11.69 2.01
N GLU A 137 15.30 12.85 1.67
CA GLU A 137 15.72 13.90 2.60
C GLU A 137 14.79 15.11 2.49
N LYS A 138 14.54 15.57 1.26
CA LYS A 138 13.63 16.68 0.97
C LYS A 138 12.33 16.16 0.37
N PHE A 139 11.21 16.53 0.99
CA PHE A 139 9.87 16.14 0.55
C PHE A 139 9.08 17.38 0.16
N ASN A 140 8.54 17.39 -1.05
CA ASN A 140 7.75 18.49 -1.58
C ASN A 140 6.28 18.04 -1.66
N PHE A 141 5.37 18.83 -1.11
CA PHE A 141 3.94 18.64 -1.26
C PHE A 141 3.50 19.36 -2.55
N LEU A 142 2.82 18.62 -3.43
CA LEU A 142 2.05 19.17 -4.54
C LEU A 142 0.67 19.64 -4.03
N GLU A 143 -0.39 19.13 -4.67
CA GLU A 143 -1.79 19.38 -4.34
C GLU A 143 -2.43 18.16 -3.68
N ASN A 144 -3.57 18.36 -3.02
CA ASN A 144 -4.47 17.24 -2.75
C ASN A 144 -5.13 16.80 -4.06
N ALA A 145 -5.09 15.50 -4.37
CA ALA A 145 -5.50 15.00 -5.68
C ALA A 145 -7.02 15.09 -5.91
N LEU A 146 -7.82 14.86 -4.87
CA LEU A 146 -9.27 14.75 -4.93
C LEU A 146 -9.90 15.52 -3.77
N LEU A 147 -11.20 15.76 -3.84
CA LEU A 147 -11.95 16.31 -2.71
C LEU A 147 -12.14 15.23 -1.62
N PRO A 148 -12.24 15.62 -0.34
CA PRO A 148 -12.76 14.74 0.69
C PRO A 148 -14.19 14.27 0.34
N PHE A 149 -14.58 13.03 0.64
CA PHE A 149 -13.83 12.04 1.42
C PHE A 149 -13.20 10.96 0.53
N ASN A 150 -11.88 10.78 0.63
CA ASN A 150 -11.16 9.78 -0.14
C ASN A 150 -9.94 9.23 0.61
N ARG A 151 -9.59 7.97 0.35
CA ARG A 151 -8.48 7.23 0.99
C ARG A 151 -7.87 6.22 0.03
N ASN A 152 -6.77 5.59 0.41
CA ASN A 152 -6.11 4.50 -0.34
C ASN A 152 -5.70 4.95 -1.76
N GLY A 153 -5.17 6.16 -1.86
CA GLY A 153 -4.59 6.70 -3.09
C GLY A 153 -3.31 5.95 -3.46
N VAL A 154 -3.25 5.34 -4.65
CA VAL A 154 -2.08 4.59 -5.12
C VAL A 154 -1.83 4.88 -6.60
N LEU A 155 -0.66 5.41 -6.92
CA LEU A 155 -0.24 5.66 -8.30
C LEU A 155 0.20 4.37 -9.00
N PHE A 156 -0.05 4.29 -10.31
CA PHE A 156 0.59 3.29 -11.17
C PHE A 156 2.06 3.68 -11.44
N PRO A 157 2.97 2.71 -11.64
CA PRO A 157 4.41 2.95 -11.75
C PRO A 157 4.89 3.49 -13.11
N ARG A 158 3.96 3.77 -14.03
CA ARG A 158 4.21 4.51 -15.26
C ARG A 158 2.93 5.21 -15.72
N LYS A 159 3.08 6.15 -16.65
CA LYS A 159 1.94 6.66 -17.42
C LYS A 159 1.29 5.54 -18.22
N ILE A 160 -0.03 5.61 -18.34
CA ILE A 160 -0.85 4.72 -19.18
C ILE A 160 -1.57 5.62 -20.17
N ASN A 161 -1.40 5.37 -21.47
CA ASN A 161 -1.95 6.23 -22.52
C ASN A 161 -1.60 7.73 -22.36
N GLY A 162 -0.35 7.99 -21.96
CA GLY A 162 0.19 9.34 -21.78
C GLY A 162 -0.28 10.08 -20.52
N LYS A 163 -1.06 9.44 -19.65
CA LYS A 163 -1.60 10.05 -18.41
C LYS A 163 -1.07 9.34 -17.17
N TYR A 164 -0.90 10.11 -16.11
CA TYR A 164 -0.78 9.54 -14.77
C TYR A 164 -2.10 8.89 -14.38
N VAL A 165 -2.03 7.75 -13.70
CA VAL A 165 -3.22 7.02 -13.23
C VAL A 165 -3.07 6.76 -11.75
N MET A 166 -4.12 7.05 -10.99
CA MET A 166 -4.17 6.84 -9.55
C MET A 166 -5.42 6.05 -9.17
N LEU A 167 -5.25 4.93 -8.46
CA LEU A 167 -6.31 4.25 -7.73
C LEU A 167 -6.72 5.11 -6.54
N SER A 168 -8.01 5.18 -6.25
CA SER A 168 -8.56 5.86 -5.09
C SER A 168 -9.79 5.13 -4.58
N ARG A 169 -10.28 5.53 -3.41
CA ARG A 169 -11.38 4.86 -2.74
C ARG A 169 -12.29 5.89 -2.06
N PRO A 170 -13.36 6.35 -2.76
CA PRO A 170 -14.38 7.21 -2.16
C PRO A 170 -14.82 6.67 -0.81
N SER A 171 -14.89 7.56 0.18
CA SER A 171 -15.07 7.18 1.60
C SER A 171 -16.05 8.14 2.28
N ASP A 172 -16.13 8.09 3.60
CA ASP A 172 -16.86 9.04 4.44
C ASP A 172 -15.90 9.70 5.47
N ASN A 173 -16.46 10.49 6.38
CA ASN A 173 -15.69 11.20 7.42
C ASN A 173 -15.32 10.32 8.63
N GLY A 174 -15.58 9.02 8.59
CA GLY A 174 -15.43 8.15 9.76
C GLY A 174 -14.95 6.74 9.41
N HIS A 175 -15.48 5.76 10.12
CA HIS A 175 -15.19 4.35 9.85
C HIS A 175 -16.07 3.84 8.71
N THR A 176 -15.68 4.18 7.48
CA THR A 176 -16.50 3.98 6.28
C THR A 176 -17.09 2.57 6.20
N PRO A 177 -18.44 2.41 6.16
CA PRO A 177 -19.11 1.11 6.07
C PRO A 177 -19.37 0.67 4.62
N PHE A 178 -18.71 1.32 3.65
CA PHE A 178 -18.75 1.03 2.22
C PHE A 178 -17.37 1.29 1.60
N GLY A 179 -17.19 0.92 0.34
CA GLY A 179 -16.04 1.39 -0.43
C GLY A 179 -15.67 0.51 -1.61
N ASP A 180 -15.62 1.13 -2.78
CA ASP A 180 -15.19 0.54 -4.04
C ASP A 180 -13.91 1.21 -4.54
N ILE A 181 -13.14 0.49 -5.37
CA ILE A 181 -11.90 0.99 -5.97
C ILE A 181 -12.24 1.68 -7.29
N TYR A 182 -11.77 2.91 -7.43
CA TYR A 182 -11.83 3.71 -8.65
C TYR A 182 -10.43 4.04 -9.12
N ILE A 183 -10.30 4.44 -10.39
CA ILE A 183 -9.14 5.21 -10.86
C ILE A 183 -9.55 6.61 -11.28
N SER A 184 -8.58 7.52 -11.23
CA SER A 184 -8.61 8.83 -11.87
C SER A 184 -7.36 8.97 -12.74
N GLN A 185 -7.46 9.79 -13.80
CA GLN A 185 -6.37 10.04 -14.73
C GLN A 185 -5.99 11.53 -14.70
N SER A 186 -4.71 11.84 -14.85
CA SER A 186 -4.21 13.22 -14.87
C SER A 186 -3.12 13.41 -15.92
N PRO A 187 -3.13 14.53 -16.68
CA PRO A 187 -2.02 14.86 -17.57
C PRO A 187 -0.79 15.42 -16.84
N ASP A 188 -0.94 15.94 -15.60
CA ASP A 188 0.06 16.80 -14.95
C ASP A 188 0.28 16.52 -13.45
N MET A 189 -0.37 15.47 -12.90
CA MET A 189 -0.36 15.09 -11.47
C MET A 189 -1.16 16.04 -10.56
N ILE A 190 -1.82 17.06 -11.11
CA ILE A 190 -2.58 18.08 -10.37
C ILE A 190 -4.07 17.96 -10.70
N HIS A 191 -4.41 17.99 -11.99
CA HIS A 191 -5.80 17.97 -12.45
C HIS A 191 -6.24 16.55 -12.74
N TRP A 192 -7.14 16.02 -11.91
CA TRP A 192 -7.61 14.63 -12.01
C TRP A 192 -9.03 14.57 -12.58
N GLY A 193 -9.23 13.71 -13.58
CA GLY A 193 -10.50 13.50 -14.24
C GLY A 193 -10.66 12.09 -14.79
N GLU A 194 -11.61 11.91 -15.70
CA GLU A 194 -11.88 10.64 -16.39
C GLU A 194 -11.98 9.43 -15.44
N HIS A 195 -12.73 9.62 -14.35
CA HIS A 195 -12.89 8.63 -13.30
C HIS A 195 -13.54 7.35 -13.84
N ARG A 196 -13.06 6.18 -13.41
CA ARG A 196 -13.61 4.88 -13.78
C ARG A 196 -13.70 3.99 -12.55
N PHE A 197 -14.84 3.32 -12.40
CA PHE A 197 -14.99 2.23 -11.45
C PHE A 197 -14.10 1.06 -11.88
N VAL A 198 -13.36 0.47 -10.94
CA VAL A 198 -12.53 -0.72 -11.17
C VAL A 198 -13.26 -1.95 -10.66
N MET A 199 -13.53 -1.99 -9.35
CA MET A 199 -14.22 -3.10 -8.69
C MET A 199 -14.76 -2.68 -7.33
N GLY A 200 -15.85 -3.32 -6.92
CA GLY A 200 -16.50 -3.11 -5.63
C GLY A 200 -16.45 -4.33 -4.73
N THR A 201 -17.24 -4.30 -3.67
CA THR A 201 -17.38 -5.42 -2.72
C THR A 201 -17.96 -6.67 -3.39
N LYS A 202 -17.65 -7.83 -2.81
CA LYS A 202 -18.26 -9.13 -3.13
C LYS A 202 -18.61 -9.85 -1.82
N GLY A 203 -19.24 -11.02 -1.87
CA GLY A 203 -19.53 -11.80 -0.66
C GLY A 203 -18.28 -12.18 0.15
N GLY A 204 -18.50 -12.67 1.37
CA GLY A 204 -17.44 -13.21 2.22
C GLY A 204 -16.49 -12.15 2.79
N TRP A 205 -15.19 -12.39 2.71
CA TRP A 205 -14.15 -11.59 3.39
C TRP A 205 -14.04 -10.12 2.94
N GLN A 206 -14.70 -9.77 1.84
CA GLN A 206 -14.63 -8.49 1.16
C GLN A 206 -16.01 -7.83 0.98
N SER A 207 -16.94 -8.13 1.88
CA SER A 207 -18.35 -7.72 1.80
C SER A 207 -18.64 -6.30 2.22
N THR A 208 -17.82 -5.71 3.09
CA THR A 208 -18.09 -4.39 3.65
C THR A 208 -17.46 -3.29 2.80
N LYS A 209 -16.19 -3.45 2.44
CA LYS A 209 -15.45 -2.51 1.59
C LYS A 209 -14.18 -3.14 1.06
N VAL A 210 -13.68 -2.60 -0.05
CA VAL A 210 -12.36 -2.91 -0.62
C VAL A 210 -11.54 -1.64 -0.79
N GLY A 211 -10.23 -1.79 -0.96
CA GLY A 211 -9.33 -0.67 -1.28
C GLY A 211 -7.96 -1.14 -1.75
N ALA A 212 -7.31 -0.33 -2.57
CA ALA A 212 -5.97 -0.62 -3.09
C ALA A 212 -4.94 -0.75 -1.96
N GLY A 213 -4.01 -1.67 -2.14
CA GLY A 213 -2.92 -1.94 -1.20
C GLY A 213 -1.60 -1.31 -1.69
N PRO A 214 -0.59 -2.13 -2.04
CA PRO A 214 0.63 -1.73 -2.72
C PRO A 214 0.44 -1.12 -4.12
N VAL A 215 1.51 -0.52 -4.63
CA VAL A 215 1.64 -0.12 -6.04
C VAL A 215 1.38 -1.32 -6.95
N PRO A 216 0.51 -1.20 -7.99
CA PRO A 216 0.28 -2.27 -8.95
C PRO A 216 1.57 -2.71 -9.63
N ILE A 217 1.79 -4.02 -9.72
CA ILE A 217 2.96 -4.61 -10.39
C ILE A 217 2.60 -4.82 -11.86
N GLU A 218 3.40 -4.26 -12.77
CA GLU A 218 3.27 -4.54 -14.20
C GLU A 218 3.73 -5.96 -14.50
N THR A 219 2.92 -6.72 -15.24
CA THR A 219 3.26 -8.06 -15.71
C THR A 219 2.90 -8.18 -17.18
N PRO A 220 3.43 -9.18 -17.91
CA PRO A 220 3.02 -9.43 -19.29
C PRO A 220 1.52 -9.71 -19.47
N GLU A 221 0.80 -10.06 -18.40
CA GLU A 221 -0.60 -10.43 -18.43
C GLU A 221 -1.56 -9.34 -17.96
N GLY A 222 -1.04 -8.25 -17.37
CA GLY A 222 -1.86 -7.25 -16.69
C GLY A 222 -1.16 -6.60 -15.51
N TRP A 223 -1.85 -5.65 -14.89
CA TRP A 223 -1.47 -5.07 -13.62
C TRP A 223 -1.91 -5.98 -12.47
N LEU A 224 -0.96 -6.59 -11.77
CA LEU A 224 -1.24 -7.31 -10.55
C LEU A 224 -1.49 -6.30 -9.41
N LEU A 225 -2.72 -6.24 -8.94
CA LEU A 225 -3.16 -5.40 -7.82
C LEU A 225 -3.41 -6.27 -6.59
N PHE A 226 -2.57 -6.12 -5.56
CA PHE A 226 -2.92 -6.56 -4.21
C PHE A 226 -3.87 -5.53 -3.58
N TYR A 227 -5.00 -5.99 -3.04
CA TYR A 227 -6.02 -5.13 -2.46
C TYR A 227 -6.54 -5.70 -1.15
N HIS A 228 -6.89 -4.83 -0.21
CA HIS A 228 -7.53 -5.25 1.03
C HIS A 228 -9.05 -5.31 0.86
N GLY A 229 -9.66 -6.15 1.68
CA GLY A 229 -11.10 -6.37 1.77
C GLY A 229 -11.51 -6.56 3.22
N VAL A 230 -12.73 -6.16 3.53
CA VAL A 230 -13.23 -6.11 4.90
C VAL A 230 -14.50 -6.93 5.05
N LEU A 231 -14.53 -7.75 6.08
CA LEU A 231 -15.73 -8.37 6.65
C LEU A 231 -16.12 -7.62 7.92
N THR A 232 -17.41 -7.33 8.10
CA THR A 232 -17.96 -6.84 9.38
C THR A 232 -18.52 -8.01 10.18
N SER A 233 -17.85 -8.34 11.28
CA SER A 233 -18.37 -9.25 12.31
C SER A 233 -19.25 -8.50 13.32
N CYS A 234 -19.89 -9.21 14.25
CA CYS A 234 -20.60 -8.59 15.37
C CYS A 234 -19.69 -7.74 16.29
N ASN A 235 -18.37 -7.96 16.26
CA ASN A 235 -17.39 -7.27 17.08
C ASN A 235 -16.52 -6.27 16.29
N GLY A 236 -16.88 -5.95 15.05
CA GLY A 236 -16.16 -4.99 14.22
C GLY A 236 -15.53 -5.61 12.97
N PHE A 237 -14.56 -4.91 12.40
CA PHE A 237 -13.97 -5.23 11.10
C PHE A 237 -12.86 -6.28 11.18
N VAL A 238 -12.77 -7.10 10.13
CA VAL A 238 -11.65 -8.02 9.88
C VAL A 238 -11.06 -7.64 8.52
N TYR A 239 -9.82 -7.18 8.49
CA TYR A 239 -9.12 -6.78 7.26
C TYR A 239 -8.23 -7.90 6.77
N SER A 240 -8.56 -8.45 5.61
CA SER A 240 -7.74 -9.42 4.86
C SER A 240 -7.32 -8.80 3.53
N TYR A 241 -6.46 -9.47 2.76
CA TYR A 241 -6.14 -9.04 1.41
C TYR A 241 -6.03 -10.18 0.41
N GLY A 242 -6.33 -9.84 -0.85
CA GLY A 242 -6.31 -10.72 -2.01
C GLY A 242 -5.63 -10.03 -3.18
N ALA A 243 -5.84 -10.56 -4.39
CA ALA A 243 -5.26 -10.00 -5.60
C ALA A 243 -6.23 -10.04 -6.79
N ALA A 244 -6.05 -9.09 -7.69
CA ALA A 244 -6.73 -9.00 -8.97
C ALA A 244 -5.72 -8.67 -10.08
N LEU A 245 -6.03 -9.06 -11.30
CA LEU A 245 -5.28 -8.72 -12.50
C LEU A 245 -6.10 -7.74 -13.33
N LEU A 246 -5.55 -6.57 -13.64
CA LEU A 246 -6.21 -5.50 -14.41
C LEU A 246 -5.61 -5.37 -15.80
N ASP A 247 -6.38 -4.91 -16.76
CA ASP A 247 -5.93 -4.66 -18.13
C ASP A 247 -4.81 -3.61 -18.21
N LEU A 248 -3.78 -3.86 -19.03
CA LEU A 248 -2.59 -3.01 -19.10
C LEU A 248 -2.90 -1.59 -19.61
N GLU A 249 -3.82 -1.48 -20.55
CA GLU A 249 -4.14 -0.22 -21.24
C GLU A 249 -5.36 0.48 -20.62
N GLN A 250 -6.28 -0.31 -20.07
CA GLN A 250 -7.51 0.15 -19.45
C GLN A 250 -7.65 -0.46 -18.05
N PRO A 251 -6.84 -0.02 -17.06
CA PRO A 251 -6.72 -0.68 -15.75
C PRO A 251 -7.98 -0.66 -14.89
N TRP A 252 -9.06 -0.03 -15.36
CA TRP A 252 -10.38 -0.16 -14.75
C TRP A 252 -11.13 -1.43 -15.18
N LYS A 253 -10.61 -2.18 -16.15
CA LYS A 253 -11.12 -3.49 -16.55
C LYS A 253 -10.37 -4.56 -15.76
N VAL A 254 -11.07 -5.27 -14.89
CA VAL A 254 -10.52 -6.42 -14.19
C VAL A 254 -10.56 -7.63 -15.12
N ILE A 255 -9.41 -8.25 -15.35
CA ILE A 255 -9.25 -9.47 -16.16
C ILE A 255 -9.53 -10.71 -15.30
N TYR A 256 -8.96 -10.75 -14.09
CA TYR A 256 -9.20 -11.79 -13.11
C TYR A 256 -9.23 -11.22 -11.69
N ARG A 257 -10.01 -11.82 -10.78
CA ARG A 257 -10.06 -11.47 -9.36
C ARG A 257 -10.14 -12.74 -8.52
N GLY A 258 -9.20 -12.95 -7.61
CA GLY A 258 -9.23 -14.13 -6.75
C GLY A 258 -10.41 -14.07 -5.78
N GLY A 259 -11.19 -15.16 -5.69
CA GLY A 259 -12.32 -15.30 -4.78
C GLY A 259 -11.89 -15.38 -3.31
N PRO A 260 -11.04 -16.36 -2.92
CA PRO A 260 -10.50 -16.45 -1.57
C PRO A 260 -9.45 -15.34 -1.30
N TYR A 261 -9.30 -14.95 -0.04
CA TYR A 261 -8.18 -14.08 0.36
C TYR A 261 -6.84 -14.82 0.19
N LEU A 262 -5.77 -14.07 0.02
CA LEU A 262 -4.40 -14.59 0.02
C LEU A 262 -3.76 -14.52 1.42
N MET A 263 -4.20 -13.57 2.26
CA MET A 263 -3.83 -13.53 3.68
C MET A 263 -4.93 -12.87 4.51
N SER A 264 -5.23 -13.46 5.66
CA SER A 264 -6.14 -12.94 6.69
C SER A 264 -5.41 -12.88 8.03
N PRO A 265 -5.83 -12.05 9.00
CA PRO A 265 -5.24 -12.02 10.34
C PRO A 265 -5.43 -13.37 11.02
N GLN A 266 -4.32 -13.98 11.44
CA GLN A 266 -4.30 -15.27 12.12
C GLN A 266 -3.22 -15.34 13.22
N SER A 267 -2.10 -14.64 13.02
CA SER A 267 -1.01 -14.58 14.00
C SER A 267 -1.38 -13.62 15.13
N LEU A 268 -0.80 -13.84 16.33
CA LEU A 268 -1.13 -13.03 17.51
C LEU A 268 -0.93 -11.51 17.27
N TYR A 269 0.15 -11.12 16.57
CA TYR A 269 0.43 -9.71 16.25
C TYR A 269 -0.51 -9.10 15.18
N GLU A 270 -1.36 -9.90 14.55
CA GLU A 270 -2.37 -9.46 13.56
C GLU A 270 -3.76 -9.42 14.20
N CYS A 271 -4.00 -10.30 15.17
CA CYS A 271 -5.26 -10.42 15.88
C CYS A 271 -5.31 -9.53 17.14
N VAL A 272 -4.17 -9.16 17.72
CA VAL A 272 -4.07 -8.36 18.95
C VAL A 272 -3.21 -7.14 18.73
N GLY A 273 -3.76 -5.97 19.05
CA GLY A 273 -3.10 -4.69 18.88
C GLY A 273 -4.09 -3.53 19.06
N ASP A 274 -3.66 -2.33 18.67
CA ASP A 274 -4.45 -1.10 18.72
C ASP A 274 -5.76 -1.20 17.92
N THR A 275 -5.76 -1.95 16.80
CA THR A 275 -6.98 -2.38 16.09
C THR A 275 -6.88 -3.88 15.79
N PRO A 276 -7.57 -4.74 16.55
CA PRO A 276 -7.57 -6.19 16.33
C PRO A 276 -7.97 -6.61 14.91
N ASN A 277 -7.47 -7.77 14.47
CA ASN A 277 -7.85 -8.45 13.23
C ASN A 277 -7.55 -7.64 11.95
N VAL A 278 -6.33 -7.15 11.83
CA VAL A 278 -5.87 -6.41 10.65
C VAL A 278 -4.62 -7.04 10.06
N ALA A 279 -4.69 -7.39 8.78
CA ALA A 279 -3.55 -7.59 7.88
C ALA A 279 -3.72 -6.66 6.67
N PHE A 280 -2.93 -5.59 6.59
CA PHE A 280 -3.14 -4.50 5.62
C PHE A 280 -1.90 -4.24 4.76
N PRO A 281 -1.88 -4.60 3.47
CA PRO A 281 -0.68 -4.48 2.63
C PRO A 281 -0.51 -3.05 2.10
N CYS A 282 0.70 -2.48 2.24
CA CYS A 282 1.01 -1.12 1.78
C CYS A 282 2.13 -1.04 0.75
N ALA A 283 3.08 -1.98 0.76
CA ALA A 283 4.15 -2.03 -0.22
C ALA A 283 4.48 -3.45 -0.63
N SER A 284 4.97 -3.60 -1.85
CA SER A 284 5.51 -4.84 -2.38
C SER A 284 6.77 -4.55 -3.16
N LEU A 285 7.85 -5.24 -2.82
CA LEU A 285 9.07 -5.30 -3.61
C LEU A 285 8.96 -6.48 -4.58
N TYR A 286 9.43 -6.30 -5.80
CA TYR A 286 9.39 -7.31 -6.85
C TYR A 286 10.77 -7.47 -7.49
N ASP A 287 11.28 -8.70 -7.49
CA ASP A 287 12.49 -9.08 -8.22
C ASP A 287 12.09 -9.83 -9.49
N GLU A 288 12.03 -9.10 -10.61
CA GLU A 288 11.46 -9.58 -11.87
C GLU A 288 12.12 -10.86 -12.41
N PRO A 289 13.47 -10.99 -12.44
CA PRO A 289 14.14 -12.19 -12.94
C PRO A 289 13.81 -13.48 -12.17
N THR A 290 13.50 -13.38 -10.88
CA THR A 290 13.24 -14.56 -10.03
C THR A 290 11.76 -14.76 -9.73
N GLY A 291 10.92 -13.76 -10.01
CA GLY A 291 9.51 -13.76 -9.67
C GLY A 291 9.24 -13.53 -8.17
N ARG A 292 10.25 -13.27 -7.34
CA ARG A 292 10.09 -13.11 -5.88
C ARG A 292 9.39 -11.79 -5.55
N ILE A 293 8.41 -11.84 -4.66
CA ILE A 293 7.69 -10.68 -4.15
C ILE A 293 7.74 -10.68 -2.62
N ALA A 294 8.15 -9.55 -2.04
CA ALA A 294 8.12 -9.31 -0.60
C ALA A 294 7.10 -8.21 -0.27
N ILE A 295 6.09 -8.53 0.55
CA ILE A 295 4.95 -7.66 0.87
C ILE A 295 5.09 -7.15 2.29
N TYR A 296 5.16 -5.83 2.45
CA TYR A 296 5.09 -5.14 3.73
C TYR A 296 3.64 -4.86 4.07
N TYR A 297 3.22 -5.30 5.25
CA TYR A 297 1.84 -5.15 5.71
C TYR A 297 1.76 -4.73 7.19
N GLY A 298 0.76 -3.92 7.52
CA GLY A 298 0.42 -3.60 8.90
C GLY A 298 -0.30 -4.76 9.58
N GLY A 299 0.15 -5.12 10.79
CA GLY A 299 -0.49 -6.07 11.69
C GLY A 299 -1.17 -5.34 12.83
N ALA A 300 -2.49 -5.56 12.99
CA ALA A 300 -3.32 -5.02 14.06
C ALA A 300 -3.23 -3.50 14.31
N ASP A 301 -2.95 -2.70 13.27
CA ASP A 301 -2.60 -1.28 13.37
C ASP A 301 -1.53 -0.96 14.44
N THR A 302 -0.58 -1.88 14.62
CA THR A 302 0.39 -1.86 15.72
C THR A 302 1.83 -2.00 15.26
N VAL A 303 2.06 -2.96 14.36
CA VAL A 303 3.41 -3.36 13.89
C VAL A 303 3.45 -3.52 12.37
N THR A 304 4.64 -3.59 11.79
CA THR A 304 4.83 -3.96 10.38
C THR A 304 5.42 -5.37 10.27
N GLY A 305 4.76 -6.22 9.48
CA GLY A 305 5.24 -7.56 9.12
C GLY A 305 5.67 -7.65 7.66
N LEU A 306 6.34 -8.75 7.34
CA LEU A 306 6.69 -9.17 5.98
C LEU A 306 6.00 -10.49 5.62
N ALA A 307 5.57 -10.60 4.37
CA ALA A 307 5.12 -11.84 3.77
C ALA A 307 5.76 -11.99 2.38
N PHE A 308 5.83 -13.23 1.89
CA PHE A 308 6.51 -13.56 0.65
C PHE A 308 5.60 -14.38 -0.26
N CYS A 309 5.75 -14.17 -1.56
CA CYS A 309 5.15 -15.02 -2.59
C CYS A 309 5.98 -14.97 -3.88
N LYS A 310 5.65 -15.85 -4.82
CA LYS A 310 6.17 -15.78 -6.18
C LYS A 310 5.08 -15.33 -7.13
N LEU A 311 5.43 -14.52 -8.12
CA LEU A 311 4.49 -13.95 -9.09
C LEU A 311 3.61 -15.02 -9.73
N ASN A 312 4.21 -16.09 -10.26
CA ASN A 312 3.47 -17.14 -10.97
C ASN A 312 2.44 -17.82 -10.06
N ASP A 313 2.77 -18.06 -8.78
CA ASP A 313 1.82 -18.67 -7.85
C ASP A 313 0.60 -17.78 -7.62
N ILE A 314 0.80 -16.45 -7.60
CA ILE A 314 -0.29 -15.47 -7.47
C ILE A 314 -1.11 -15.40 -8.75
N LEU A 315 -0.48 -15.35 -9.92
CA LEU A 315 -1.19 -15.32 -11.21
C LEU A 315 -2.02 -16.60 -11.39
N ASP A 316 -1.45 -17.77 -11.11
CA ASP A 316 -2.14 -19.05 -11.18
C ASP A 316 -3.30 -19.11 -10.18
N PHE A 317 -3.09 -18.62 -8.95
CA PHE A 317 -4.16 -18.53 -7.95
C PHE A 317 -5.33 -17.66 -8.41
N VAL A 318 -5.05 -16.44 -8.89
CA VAL A 318 -6.09 -15.46 -9.29
C VAL A 318 -6.87 -15.95 -10.50
N LYS A 319 -6.23 -16.63 -11.46
CA LYS A 319 -6.90 -17.26 -12.61
C LYS A 319 -7.74 -18.47 -12.22
N THR A 320 -7.19 -19.36 -11.40
CA THR A 320 -7.84 -20.63 -11.02
C THR A 320 -9.04 -20.38 -10.11
N ASN A 321 -8.92 -19.39 -9.22
CA ASN A 321 -9.96 -19.03 -8.26
C ASN A 321 -10.72 -17.76 -8.69
N ASN A 322 -10.84 -17.53 -10.00
CA ASN A 322 -11.46 -16.32 -10.51
C ASN A 322 -12.93 -16.21 -10.05
N ASP A 323 -13.24 -15.11 -9.39
CA ASP A 323 -14.56 -14.70 -8.94
C ASP A 323 -14.79 -13.29 -9.48
N LEU A 324 -14.76 -13.12 -10.81
CA LEU A 324 -15.23 -11.91 -11.48
C LEU A 324 -16.72 -11.95 -11.75
#